data_AF-A0A258T6P2-F1
#
_entry.id   AF-A0A258T6P2-F1
#
_cell.length_a   1.000
_cell.length_b   1.000
_cell.length_c   1.000
_cell.angle_alpha   90.00
_cell.angle_beta   90.00
_cell.angle_gamma   90.00
#
_symmetry.space_group_name_H-M   'P 1'
#
loop_
_entity.id
_entity.type
_entity.pdbx_description
1 polymer ?
#
loop_
_entity_poly.entity_id
_entity_poly.type
_entity_poly.pdbx_seq_one_letter_code
_entity_poly.pdbx_strand_id
1 'polypeptide(L)' 'AAVVLYMVLAPLTGFIIAATLMLLALFLMLKVPPLAAVPAALIATLCVYYSFAHGLRVPLPRGLIEGML' A
#
# COMPACT_ATOMS: atom_id res chain seq x y z
N ALA A 1 -10.41 3.57 12.79
CA ALA A 1 -11.04 3.54 11.46
C ALA A 1 -10.06 3.11 10.36
N ALA A 2 -8.98 3.84 10.09
CA ALA A 2 -8.03 3.52 9.01
C ALA A 2 -7.40 2.11 9.07
N VAL A 3 -7.08 1.63 10.27
CA VAL A 3 -6.50 0.29 10.48
C VAL A 3 -7.48 -0.85 10.14
N VAL A 4 -8.76 -0.66 10.44
CA VAL A 4 -9.81 -1.66 10.14
C VAL A 4 -10.05 -1.75 8.63
N LEU A 5 -10.03 -0.61 7.94
CA LEU A 5 -10.16 -0.54 6.49
C LEU A 5 -8.97 -1.21 5.79
N TYR A 6 -7.75 -1.02 6.30
CA TYR A 6 -6.57 -1.75 5.86
C TYR A 6 -6.71 -3.27 6.06
N MET A 7 -7.19 -3.72 7.24
CA MET A 7 -7.36 -5.15 7.52
C MET A 7 -8.36 -5.87 6.60
N VAL A 8 -9.43 -5.19 6.17
CA VAL A 8 -10.43 -5.77 5.27
C VAL A 8 -9.99 -5.72 3.80
N LEU A 9 -9.29 -4.65 3.40
CA LEU A 9 -8.93 -4.43 2.00
C LEU A 9 -7.60 -5.09 1.60
N ALA A 10 -6.67 -5.26 2.56
CA ALA A 10 -5.38 -5.91 2.35
C ALA A 10 -5.48 -7.35 1.82
N PRO A 11 -6.37 -8.24 2.33
CA PRO A 11 -6.51 -9.57 1.76
C PRO A 11 -7.04 -9.52 0.32
N LEU A 12 -7.96 -8.61 -0.02
CA LEU A 12 -8.58 -8.52 -1.34
C LEU A 12 -7.71 -7.89 -2.43
N THR A 13 -6.91 -6.88 -2.10
CA THR A 13 -6.29 -6.00 -3.11
C THR A 13 -4.75 -6.07 -3.14
N GLY A 14 -4.13 -6.64 -2.11
CA GLY A 14 -2.66 -6.76 -2.01
C GLY A 14 -1.99 -5.54 -1.41
N PHE A 15 -0.75 -5.74 -0.95
CA PHE A 15 0.01 -4.75 -0.18
C PHE A 15 0.10 -3.39 -0.87
N ILE A 16 0.33 -3.36 -2.19
CA ILE A 16 0.52 -2.12 -2.96
C ILE A 16 -0.75 -1.26 -2.94
N ILE A 17 -1.93 -1.84 -3.18
CA ILE A 17 -3.17 -1.07 -3.26
C ILE A 17 -3.58 -0.58 -1.86
N ALA A 18 -3.49 -1.45 -0.86
CA ALA A 18 -3.85 -1.11 0.52
C ALA A 18 -2.93 -0.02 1.10
N ALA A 19 -1.61 -0.13 0.90
CA ALA A 19 -0.65 0.86 1.37
C ALA A 19 -0.79 2.20 0.62
N THR A 20 -1.02 2.16 -0.71
CA THR A 20 -1.23 3.39 -1.49
C THR A 20 -2.48 4.13 -1.01
N LEU A 21 -3.60 3.44 -0.81
CA LEU A 21 -4.84 4.06 -0.30
C LEU A 21 -4.67 4.63 1.11
N MET A 22 -3.91 3.94 1.98
CA MET A 22 -3.65 4.40 3.34
C MET A 22 -2.75 5.64 3.37
N LEU A 23 -1.67 5.67 2.60
CA LEU A 23 -0.82 6.85 2.46
C LEU A 23 -1.57 8.02 1.84
N LEU A 24 -2.39 7.75 0.82
CA LEU A 24 -3.19 8.77 0.15
C LEU A 24 -4.21 9.36 1.12
N ALA A 25 -4.88 8.54 1.93
CA ALA A 25 -5.78 9.02 2.98
C ALA A 25 -5.05 9.90 4.01
N LEU A 26 -3.83 9.53 4.42
CA LEU A 26 -3.01 10.34 5.32
C LEU A 26 -2.60 11.67 4.70
N PHE A 27 -2.16 11.69 3.44
CA PHE A 27 -1.80 12.92 2.74
C PHE A 27 -3.01 13.84 2.53
N LEU A 28 -4.19 13.28 2.25
CA LEU A 28 -5.44 14.04 2.19
C LEU A 28 -5.83 14.61 3.56
N MET A 29 -5.66 13.85 4.66
CA MET A 29 -5.86 14.37 6.02
C MET A 29 -4.90 15.52 6.34
N LEU A 30 -3.67 15.46 5.83
CA LEU A 30 -2.65 16.51 5.97
C LEU A 30 -2.85 17.70 5.01
N LYS A 31 -3.95 17.72 4.22
CA LYS A 31 -4.24 18.74 3.20
C LYS A 31 -3.14 18.92 2.14
N VAL A 32 -2.36 17.88 1.87
CA VAL A 32 -1.38 17.90 0.77
C VAL A 32 -2.15 17.96 -0.56
N PRO A 33 -1.70 18.78 -1.54
CA PRO A 33 -2.36 18.85 -2.84
C PRO A 33 -2.44 17.44 -3.47
N PRO A 34 -3.63 17.01 -3.94
CA PRO A 34 -3.83 15.64 -4.41
C PRO A 34 -2.92 15.27 -5.59
N LEU A 35 -2.58 16.27 -6.42
CA LEU A 35 -1.61 16.15 -7.51
C LEU A 35 -0.21 15.72 -7.05
N ALA A 36 0.23 16.10 -5.84
CA ALA A 36 1.50 15.66 -5.26
C ALA A 36 1.32 14.39 -4.41
N ALA A 37 0.19 14.27 -3.71
CA ALA A 37 -0.11 13.15 -2.83
C ALA A 37 -0.20 11.81 -3.58
N VAL A 38 -0.83 11.79 -4.75
CA VAL A 38 -1.01 10.58 -5.57
C VAL A 38 0.34 9.99 -6.00
N PRO A 39 1.23 10.72 -6.70
CA PRO A 39 2.52 10.17 -7.10
C PRO A 39 3.42 9.86 -5.89
N ALA A 40 3.39 10.67 -4.83
CA ALA A 40 4.18 10.42 -3.64
C ALA A 40 3.78 9.13 -2.93
N ALA A 41 2.47 8.88 -2.76
CA ALA A 41 1.94 7.65 -2.15
C ALA A 41 2.31 6.41 -2.97
N LEU A 42 2.22 6.51 -4.30
CA LEU A 42 2.57 5.43 -5.23
C LEU A 42 4.06 5.11 -5.18
N ILE A 43 4.93 6.11 -5.29
CA ILE A 43 6.39 5.94 -5.25
C ILE A 43 6.83 5.37 -3.91
N ALA A 44 6.33 5.92 -2.80
CA ALA A 44 6.66 5.44 -1.46
C ALA A 44 6.24 3.98 -1.29
N THR A 45 5.04 3.62 -1.73
CA THR A 45 4.54 2.24 -1.64
C THR A 45 5.38 1.27 -2.47
N LEU A 46 5.76 1.66 -3.69
CA LEU A 46 6.61 0.84 -4.56
C LEU A 46 8.01 0.66 -3.99
N CYS A 47 8.57 1.73 -3.41
CA CYS A 47 9.87 1.71 -2.77
C CYS A 47 9.88 0.75 -1.58
N VAL A 48 8.86 0.83 -0.70
CA VAL A 48 8.69 -0.11 0.42
C VAL A 48 8.51 -1.54 -0.09
N TYR A 49 7.64 -1.77 -1.08
CA TYR A 49 7.46 -3.10 -1.66
C TYR A 49 8.79 -3.68 -2.18
N TYR A 50 9.57 -2.88 -2.91
CA TYR A 50 10.87 -3.30 -3.44
C TYR A 50 11.89 -3.56 -2.33
N SER A 51 11.98 -2.68 -1.33
CA SER A 51 12.88 -2.86 -0.18
C SER A 51 12.58 -4.14 0.60
N PHE A 52 11.30 -4.47 0.79
CA PHE A 52 10.91 -5.69 1.49
C PHE A 52 11.07 -6.93 0.62
N ALA A 53 10.71 -6.87 -0.66
CA ALA A 53 10.83 -7.99 -1.59
C ALA A 53 12.30 -8.34 -1.89
N HIS A 54 13.14 -7.34 -2.12
CA HIS A 54 14.54 -7.53 -2.54
C HIS A 54 15.53 -7.52 -1.35
N GLY A 55 15.28 -6.69 -0.34
CA GLY A 55 16.16 -6.56 0.83
C GLY A 55 15.91 -7.65 1.87
N LEU A 56 14.65 -7.87 2.24
CA LEU A 56 14.28 -8.81 3.30
C LEU A 56 13.89 -10.20 2.77
N ARG A 57 13.73 -10.38 1.45
CA ARG A 57 13.26 -11.61 0.78
C ARG A 57 11.97 -12.18 1.40
N VAL A 58 11.16 -11.33 2.02
CA VAL A 58 9.89 -11.74 2.60
C VAL A 58 8.86 -11.80 1.48
N PRO A 59 8.14 -12.91 1.30
CA PRO A 59 7.02 -12.96 0.37
C PRO A 59 5.91 -12.06 0.93
N LEU A 60 5.80 -10.83 0.40
CA LEU A 60 4.66 -9.97 0.72
C LEU A 60 3.42 -10.48 -0.02
N PRO A 61 2.24 -10.37 0.61
CA PRO A 61 0.98 -10.69 -0.04
C PRO A 61 0.78 -9.78 -1.25
N ARG A 62 0.91 -10.37 -2.44
CA ARG A 62 0.86 -9.68 -3.75
C ARG A 62 -0.59 -9.38 -4.20
N GLY A 63 -1.55 -9.53 -3.31
CA GLY A 63 -2.99 -9.54 -3.64
C GLY A 63 -3.46 -10.95 -3.93
N LEU A 64 -4.74 -11.17 -3.71
CA LEU A 64 -5.50 -12.42 -3.49
C LEU A 64 -5.16 -13.64 -4.38
N ILE A 65 -4.41 -13.53 -5.47
CA ILE A 65 -4.26 -14.59 -6.48
C ILE A 65 -3.10 -15.55 -6.18
N GLU A 66 -2.13 -15.19 -5.33
CA GLU A 66 -0.95 -16.04 -5.12
C GLU A 66 -0.91 -16.79 -3.78
N GLY A 67 -1.91 -16.58 -2.92
CA GLY A 67 -2.11 -17.41 -1.73
C GLY A 67 -2.95 -18.66 -1.98
N MET A 68 -3.49 -18.82 -3.19
CA MET A 68 -4.37 -19.94 -3.58
C MET A 68 -3.73 -20.88 -4.63
N LEU A 69 -2.44 -20.74 -4.94
CA LEU A 69 -1.68 -21.67 -5.78
C LEU A 69 -0.46 -22.21 -5.02
#